data_AF-A0A369BAM2-F1
#
_entry.id   AF-A0A369BAM2-F1
#
_cell.length_a   1.000
_cell.length_b   1.000
_cell.length_c   1.000
_cell.angle_alpha   90.00
_cell.angle_beta   90.00
_cell.angle_gamma   90.00
#
_symmetry.space_group_name_H-M   'P 1'
#
loop_
_entity.id
_entity.type
_entity.pdbx_description
1 polymer ?
#
loop_
_entity_poly.entity_id
_entity_poly.type
_entity_poly.pdbx_seq_one_letter_code
_entity_poly.pdbx_strand_id
1 'polypeptide(L)'
;MKRYFLLSSILCLMLCFGVAVPAAYADSTTVSYETGEISTEYTISEPYEYVVKPNTAEWIKLTSTEEKVKATQIPEEILSKMTTKALVETVLKYPLLPNMYAFNTQQQGFDAVLSSFNGLQELLKRSDASLEIQQYQNKLSIFKTTDSVSIAQGVYTETLLEGINSKKLINSVVTPFAVISSVKTPKGTSVETYKGLTWSDHGLTASEASALQTQMVAAYPNTTVLSSQSPSYNCHSYAWYSQSSSNAHWMNSASSYRTDGSYTSGIARVGSKIDYGAGDHSGIVTFIGQGGTGQDIDVKSKWGIYGVFSHNFADCPYTMGNYSCTFWN
;
A
#
# COMPACT_ATOMS: atom_id res chain seq x y z
N MET A 1 -20.63 35.86 -67.73
CA MET A 1 -21.82 35.53 -68.55
C MET A 1 -23.00 35.39 -67.59
N LYS A 2 -24.07 36.19 -67.73
CA LYS A 2 -25.42 36.16 -67.06
C LYS A 2 -25.55 35.61 -65.60
N ARG A 3 -26.29 36.23 -64.65
CA ARG A 3 -27.04 37.50 -64.59
C ARG A 3 -27.41 37.81 -63.11
N TYR A 4 -27.61 39.08 -62.80
CA TYR A 4 -28.13 39.60 -61.51
C TYR A 4 -29.59 39.21 -61.23
N PHE A 5 -30.02 39.31 -59.96
CA PHE A 5 -31.21 40.11 -59.61
C PHE A 5 -31.14 40.67 -58.16
N LEU A 6 -31.73 41.85 -57.97
CA LEU A 6 -31.65 42.77 -56.83
C LEU A 6 -33.08 43.28 -56.56
N LEU A 7 -33.49 43.49 -55.29
CA LEU A 7 -34.66 44.27 -54.78
C LEU A 7 -34.79 43.94 -53.26
N SER A 8 -34.71 44.80 -52.23
CA SER A 8 -34.85 46.26 -52.00
C SER A 8 -36.28 46.81 -51.93
N SER A 9 -36.72 47.24 -50.72
CA SER A 9 -37.76 48.26 -50.36
C SER A 9 -38.13 48.16 -48.85
N ILE A 10 -38.06 49.20 -47.98
CA ILE A 10 -38.95 50.39 -47.78
C ILE A 10 -40.26 50.00 -47.02
N LEU A 11 -40.70 50.58 -45.86
CA LEU A 11 -40.24 51.74 -45.03
C LEU A 11 -40.77 51.71 -43.54
N CYS A 12 -40.28 52.65 -42.70
CA CYS A 12 -40.84 53.31 -41.47
C CYS A 12 -42.11 52.80 -40.73
N LEU A 13 -42.09 52.88 -39.38
CA LEU A 13 -42.54 54.10 -38.64
C LEU A 13 -42.04 54.15 -37.17
N MET A 14 -41.79 55.36 -36.66
CA MET A 14 -41.52 55.64 -35.24
C MET A 14 -42.82 55.98 -34.49
N LEU A 15 -42.83 55.78 -33.16
CA LEU A 15 -43.68 56.56 -32.27
C LEU A 15 -42.98 56.79 -30.92
N CYS A 16 -42.73 58.06 -30.60
CA CYS A 16 -42.02 58.51 -29.41
C CYS A 16 -43.01 58.92 -28.31
N PHE A 17 -42.66 58.67 -27.04
CA PHE A 17 -42.85 59.53 -25.86
C PHE A 17 -41.79 59.05 -24.85
N GLY A 18 -40.93 59.87 -24.23
CA GLY A 18 -41.23 61.05 -23.43
C GLY A 18 -41.63 60.60 -22.02
N VAL A 19 -41.07 61.05 -20.89
CA VAL A 19 -40.31 62.29 -20.58
C VAL A 19 -39.48 62.08 -19.27
N ALA A 20 -38.51 62.98 -19.01
CA ALA A 20 -37.86 63.28 -17.71
C ALA A 20 -36.82 62.33 -17.10
N VAL A 21 -35.60 62.87 -17.00
CA VAL A 21 -34.67 62.66 -15.89
C VAL A 21 -34.74 63.92 -15.01
N PRO A 22 -34.68 63.79 -13.67
CA PRO A 22 -33.64 64.52 -12.94
C PRO A 22 -32.74 63.57 -12.12
N ALA A 23 -31.49 63.97 -11.96
CA ALA A 23 -30.55 63.32 -11.05
C ALA A 23 -30.96 63.53 -9.58
N ALA A 24 -30.58 62.63 -8.67
CA ALA A 24 -29.29 62.75 -7.99
C ALA A 24 -29.10 61.74 -6.83
N TYR A 25 -27.82 61.53 -6.49
CA TYR A 25 -27.26 60.90 -5.29
C TYR A 25 -27.52 59.41 -5.01
N ALA A 26 -26.45 58.78 -4.53
CA ALA A 26 -26.35 57.36 -4.23
C ALA A 26 -26.67 57.08 -2.77
N ASP A 27 -27.05 55.84 -2.47
CA ASP A 27 -26.70 55.21 -1.20
C ASP A 27 -26.31 53.74 -1.44
N SER A 28 -25.37 53.27 -0.62
CA SER A 28 -24.82 51.93 -0.64
C SER A 28 -25.83 50.90 -0.17
N THR A 29 -26.03 49.84 -0.96
CA THR A 29 -26.54 48.56 -0.46
C THR A 29 -25.60 47.45 -0.89
N THR A 30 -24.74 47.06 0.04
CA THR A 30 -23.88 45.89 -0.06
C THR A 30 -24.75 44.64 -0.20
N VAL A 31 -24.69 43.99 -1.37
CA VAL A 31 -25.15 42.61 -1.51
C VAL A 31 -24.14 41.74 -0.77
N SER A 32 -24.50 41.26 0.41
CA SER A 32 -23.72 40.27 1.16
C SER A 32 -23.89 38.91 0.50
N TYR A 33 -22.92 38.53 -0.33
CA TYR A 33 -22.76 37.13 -0.72
C TYR A 33 -22.31 36.37 0.53
N GLU A 34 -23.14 35.45 1.02
CA GLU A 34 -22.71 34.52 2.07
C GLU A 34 -21.67 33.56 1.49
N THR A 35 -20.40 33.93 1.61
CA THR A 35 -19.28 33.03 1.35
C THR A 35 -19.22 31.99 2.46
N GLY A 36 -20.00 30.92 2.28
CA GLY A 36 -19.88 29.67 3.01
C GLY A 36 -18.62 28.89 2.63
N GLU A 37 -17.46 29.56 2.54
CA GLU A 37 -16.17 28.88 2.50
C GLU A 37 -15.82 28.45 3.92
N ILE A 38 -16.03 27.16 4.21
CA ILE A 38 -15.18 26.48 5.20
C ILE A 38 -13.83 26.29 4.51
N SER A 39 -12.98 27.32 4.58
CA SER A 39 -11.56 27.13 4.31
C SER A 39 -11.02 26.22 5.42
N THR A 40 -10.83 24.94 5.11
CA THR A 40 -9.99 24.05 5.90
C THR A 40 -8.55 24.49 5.69
N GLU A 41 -8.19 25.62 6.29
CA GLU A 41 -6.86 26.21 6.16
C GLU A 41 -5.85 25.23 6.78
N TYR A 42 -5.01 24.64 5.94
CA TYR A 42 -4.02 23.66 6.37
C TYR A 42 -2.89 24.38 7.14
N THR A 43 -3.07 24.55 8.45
CA THR A 43 -2.17 25.34 9.30
C THR A 43 -0.89 24.62 9.72
N ILE A 44 -0.79 23.29 9.54
CA ILE A 44 0.36 22.49 9.97
C ILE A 44 1.26 22.20 8.76
N SER A 45 2.36 22.95 8.64
CA SER A 45 3.35 22.82 7.56
C SER A 45 4.46 21.80 7.82
N GLU A 46 4.65 21.40 9.08
CA GLU A 46 5.68 20.43 9.47
C GLU A 46 5.13 18.99 9.50
N PRO A 47 5.93 17.98 9.11
CA PRO A 47 5.52 16.58 9.20
C PRO A 47 5.29 16.14 10.65
N TYR A 48 4.34 15.24 10.86
CA TYR A 48 4.10 14.61 12.15
C TYR A 48 5.23 13.64 12.50
N GLU A 49 5.73 13.75 13.72
CA GLU A 49 6.78 12.89 14.25
C GLU A 49 6.17 11.81 15.15
N TYR A 50 6.13 10.57 14.65
CA TYR A 50 5.67 9.41 15.43
C TYR A 50 6.50 9.26 16.71
N VAL A 51 5.82 9.20 17.85
CA VAL A 51 6.43 9.00 19.17
C VAL A 51 6.81 7.53 19.37
N VAL A 52 5.91 6.61 18.98
CA VAL A 52 6.11 5.16 19.05
C VAL A 52 6.51 4.67 17.67
N LYS A 53 7.81 4.40 17.47
CA LYS A 53 8.42 4.06 16.17
C LYS A 53 9.62 3.12 16.35
N PRO A 54 10.12 2.47 15.27
CA PRO A 54 11.32 1.64 15.30
C PRO A 54 12.46 2.23 16.12
N ASN A 55 13.15 1.37 16.87
CA ASN A 55 14.20 1.69 17.85
C ASN A 55 13.75 2.41 19.13
N THR A 56 12.45 2.64 19.35
CA THR A 56 11.92 3.05 20.68
C THR A 56 11.64 1.84 21.57
N ALA A 57 11.73 2.01 22.89
CA ALA A 57 11.43 0.95 23.86
C ALA A 57 9.94 0.55 23.83
N GLU A 58 9.07 1.48 23.45
CA GLU A 58 7.63 1.32 23.29
C GLU A 58 7.33 0.42 22.09
N TRP A 59 7.99 0.65 20.95
CA TRP A 59 7.80 -0.13 19.72
C TRP A 59 8.21 -1.60 19.88
N ILE A 60 9.31 -1.86 20.60
CA ILE A 60 9.80 -3.23 20.85
C ILE A 60 8.80 -4.03 21.71
N LYS A 61 8.03 -3.37 22.59
CA LYS A 61 7.00 -4.02 23.43
C LYS A 61 5.73 -4.40 22.65
N LEU A 62 5.55 -3.94 21.41
CA LEU A 62 4.38 -4.26 20.60
C LEU A 62 4.55 -5.67 20.02
N THR A 63 3.62 -6.56 20.36
CA THR A 63 3.69 -8.01 20.08
C THR A 63 2.86 -8.44 18.88
N SER A 64 2.15 -7.49 18.27
CA SER A 64 1.32 -7.71 17.09
C SER A 64 1.36 -6.52 16.13
N THR A 65 1.05 -6.78 14.87
CA THR A 65 0.90 -5.72 13.88
C THR A 65 -0.29 -4.80 14.19
N GLU A 66 -1.38 -5.32 14.77
CA GLU A 66 -2.53 -4.51 15.18
C GLU A 66 -2.12 -3.43 16.21
N GLU A 67 -1.31 -3.80 17.22
CA GLU A 67 -0.75 -2.86 18.19
C GLU A 67 0.14 -1.80 17.52
N LYS A 68 0.97 -2.20 16.55
CA LYS A 68 1.84 -1.29 15.78
C LYS A 68 1.05 -0.30 14.93
N VAL A 69 0.02 -0.77 14.22
CA VAL A 69 -0.92 0.06 13.44
C VAL A 69 -1.63 1.06 14.35
N LYS A 70 -2.14 0.61 15.50
CA LYS A 70 -2.82 1.46 16.48
C LYS A 70 -1.90 2.54 17.06
N ALA A 71 -0.65 2.19 17.36
CA ALA A 71 0.35 3.12 17.89
C ALA A 71 0.86 4.17 16.87
N THR A 72 0.52 4.01 15.58
CA THR A 72 1.00 4.87 14.48
C THR A 72 -0.12 5.52 13.67
N GLN A 73 -1.35 5.57 14.20
CA GLN A 73 -2.37 6.48 13.67
C GLN A 73 -2.02 7.93 14.00
N ILE A 74 -2.26 8.84 13.06
CA ILE A 74 -2.08 10.29 13.27
C ILE A 74 -3.32 10.82 14.01
N PRO A 75 -3.20 11.64 15.07
CA PRO A 75 -4.36 12.25 15.72
C PRO A 75 -5.18 13.10 14.74
N GLU A 76 -6.51 12.98 14.76
CA GLU A 76 -7.41 13.59 13.77
C GLU A 76 -7.32 15.13 13.77
N GLU A 77 -7.13 15.72 14.95
CA GLU A 77 -6.96 17.16 15.16
C GLU A 77 -5.65 17.74 14.60
N ILE A 78 -4.70 16.85 14.26
CA ILE A 78 -3.47 17.13 13.52
C ILE A 78 -3.69 16.83 12.04
N LEU A 79 -4.12 15.60 11.70
CA LEU A 79 -4.25 15.09 10.34
C LEU A 79 -5.08 16.01 9.43
N SER A 80 -6.23 16.45 9.92
CA SER A 80 -7.15 17.36 9.22
C SER A 80 -6.58 18.76 8.92
N LYS A 81 -5.48 19.16 9.58
CA LYS A 81 -4.84 20.49 9.44
C LYS A 81 -3.48 20.46 8.76
N MET A 82 -2.94 19.27 8.47
CA MET A 82 -1.65 19.14 7.79
C MET A 82 -1.75 19.61 6.35
N THR A 83 -0.78 20.41 5.88
CA THR A 83 -0.59 20.67 4.44
C THR A 83 -0.30 19.37 3.69
N THR A 84 -0.59 19.31 2.39
CA THR A 84 -0.34 18.08 1.60
C THR A 84 1.15 17.72 1.59
N LYS A 85 2.05 18.71 1.52
CA LYS A 85 3.49 18.52 1.71
C LYS A 85 3.84 17.84 3.04
N ALA A 86 3.32 18.38 4.16
CA ALA A 86 3.54 17.81 5.49
C ALA A 86 3.00 16.37 5.59
N LEU A 87 1.84 16.11 4.97
CA LEU A 87 1.24 14.78 4.94
C LEU A 87 2.06 13.79 4.11
N VAL A 88 2.56 14.19 2.93
CA VAL A 88 3.47 13.35 2.12
C VAL A 88 4.72 12.97 2.90
N GLU A 89 5.40 13.94 3.52
CA GLU A 89 6.59 13.65 4.34
C GLU A 89 6.26 12.78 5.58
N THR A 90 5.03 12.85 6.10
CA THR A 90 4.55 12.04 7.24
C THR A 90 4.18 10.61 6.84
N VAL A 91 3.54 10.44 5.69
CA VAL A 91 3.23 9.11 5.11
C VAL A 91 4.54 8.40 4.79
N LEU A 92 5.52 9.09 4.19
CA LEU A 92 6.85 8.54 3.89
C LEU A 92 7.72 8.27 5.13
N LYS A 93 7.28 8.68 6.33
CA LYS A 93 7.85 8.34 7.64
C LYS A 93 7.05 7.26 8.39
N TYR A 94 5.90 6.82 7.86
CA TYR A 94 5.04 5.85 8.54
C TYR A 94 5.75 4.49 8.69
N PRO A 95 5.96 3.98 9.93
CA PRO A 95 6.80 2.81 10.16
C PRO A 95 6.42 1.52 9.43
N LEU A 96 5.14 1.35 9.05
CA LEU A 96 4.64 0.13 8.41
C LEU A 96 4.45 0.26 6.89
N LEU A 97 4.96 1.32 6.23
CA LEU A 97 5.02 1.36 4.75
C LEU A 97 5.70 0.14 4.10
N PRO A 98 6.71 -0.54 4.69
CA PRO A 98 7.26 -1.77 4.14
C PRO A 98 6.21 -2.86 3.89
N ASN A 99 5.08 -2.84 4.61
CA ASN A 99 4.03 -3.85 4.44
C ASN A 99 3.40 -3.83 3.04
N MET A 100 3.51 -2.73 2.27
CA MET A 100 3.07 -2.68 0.88
C MET A 100 3.74 -3.74 -0.03
N TYR A 101 4.92 -4.22 0.34
CA TYR A 101 5.74 -5.17 -0.44
C TYR A 101 5.75 -6.59 0.12
N ALA A 102 4.95 -6.86 1.16
CA ALA A 102 4.88 -8.17 1.80
C ALA A 102 3.92 -9.17 1.09
N PHE A 103 3.08 -8.72 0.16
CA PHE A 103 1.97 -9.54 -0.37
C PHE A 103 2.32 -10.22 -1.71
N ASN A 104 1.40 -11.02 -2.25
CA ASN A 104 1.57 -11.67 -3.55
C ASN A 104 1.56 -10.68 -4.73
N THR A 105 0.99 -9.49 -4.53
CA THR A 105 0.98 -8.38 -5.49
C THR A 105 1.13 -7.04 -4.77
N GLN A 106 1.68 -6.03 -5.46
CA GLN A 106 1.79 -4.67 -4.93
C GLN A 106 0.43 -4.08 -4.56
N GLN A 107 -0.62 -4.36 -5.35
CA GLN A 107 -1.99 -3.90 -5.09
C GLN A 107 -2.54 -4.46 -3.76
N GLN A 108 -2.35 -5.75 -3.46
CA GLN A 108 -2.79 -6.31 -2.17
C GLN A 108 -2.10 -5.63 -0.98
N GLY A 109 -0.79 -5.38 -1.06
CA GLY A 109 -0.07 -4.72 0.02
C GLY A 109 -0.40 -3.24 0.17
N PHE A 110 -0.59 -2.52 -0.95
CA PHE A 110 -1.10 -1.16 -0.94
C PHE A 110 -2.48 -1.06 -0.29
N ASP A 111 -3.43 -1.93 -0.68
CA ASP A 111 -4.76 -1.98 -0.08
C ASP A 111 -4.73 -2.33 1.42
N ALA A 112 -3.81 -3.21 1.83
CA ALA A 112 -3.64 -3.61 3.23
C ALA A 112 -3.12 -2.45 4.10
N VAL A 113 -2.20 -1.63 3.59
CA VAL A 113 -1.73 -0.42 4.29
C VAL A 113 -2.78 0.70 4.22
N LEU A 114 -3.41 0.91 3.07
CA LEU A 114 -4.49 1.89 2.90
C LEU A 114 -5.68 1.62 3.83
N SER A 115 -6.10 0.37 3.99
CA SER A 115 -7.22 0.02 4.88
C SER A 115 -6.91 0.21 6.36
N SER A 116 -5.64 0.25 6.76
CA SER A 116 -5.20 0.27 8.16
C SER A 116 -4.56 1.58 8.63
N PHE A 117 -4.14 2.49 7.74
CA PHE A 117 -3.42 3.72 8.09
C PHE A 117 -4.15 4.99 7.64
N ASN A 118 -4.60 5.80 8.60
CA ASN A 118 -5.37 7.02 8.33
C ASN A 118 -4.61 8.09 7.53
N GLY A 119 -3.29 8.20 7.66
CA GLY A 119 -2.49 9.16 6.88
C GLY A 119 -2.50 8.88 5.38
N LEU A 120 -2.45 7.61 4.96
CA LEU A 120 -2.56 7.24 3.55
C LEU A 120 -4.00 7.40 3.04
N GLN A 121 -5.00 7.05 3.85
CA GLN A 121 -6.41 7.30 3.53
C GLN A 121 -6.70 8.77 3.27
N GLU A 122 -6.14 9.66 4.08
CA GLU A 122 -6.27 11.10 3.91
C GLU A 122 -5.50 11.60 2.70
N LEU A 123 -4.27 11.13 2.47
CA LEU A 123 -3.46 11.55 1.32
C LEU A 123 -4.15 11.25 -0.02
N LEU A 124 -4.82 10.10 -0.16
CA LEU A 124 -5.56 9.73 -1.38
C LEU A 124 -6.79 10.61 -1.66
N LYS A 125 -7.29 11.39 -0.69
CA LYS A 125 -8.41 12.33 -0.92
C LYS A 125 -7.96 13.65 -1.55
N ARG A 126 -6.65 13.95 -1.54
CA ARG A 126 -6.12 15.28 -1.85
C ARG A 126 -5.72 15.42 -3.31
N SER A 127 -6.35 16.37 -4.00
CA SER A 127 -6.15 16.61 -5.43
C SER A 127 -4.73 17.07 -5.81
N ASP A 128 -3.97 17.61 -4.85
CA ASP A 128 -2.59 18.07 -5.01
C ASP A 128 -1.55 17.01 -4.57
N ALA A 129 -1.96 15.85 -4.06
CA ALA A 129 -1.05 14.81 -3.56
C ALA A 129 -0.02 14.35 -4.62
N SER A 130 -0.44 14.11 -5.86
CA SER A 130 0.49 13.73 -6.94
C SER A 130 1.56 14.78 -7.21
N LEU A 131 1.25 16.07 -7.04
CA LEU A 131 2.22 17.16 -7.25
C LEU A 131 3.24 17.21 -6.11
N GLU A 132 2.81 17.12 -4.86
CA GLU A 132 3.71 17.14 -3.70
C GLU A 132 4.61 15.89 -3.63
N ILE A 133 4.11 14.73 -4.04
CA ILE A 133 4.95 13.51 -4.14
C ILE A 133 6.02 13.66 -5.22
N GLN A 134 5.70 14.23 -6.39
CA GLN A 134 6.68 14.51 -7.44
C GLN A 134 7.73 15.53 -6.99
N GLN A 135 7.34 16.56 -6.22
CA GLN A 135 8.29 17.48 -5.60
C GLN A 135 9.24 16.76 -4.62
N TYR A 136 8.72 15.80 -3.83
CA TYR A 136 9.55 14.99 -2.95
C TYR A 136 10.52 14.08 -3.71
N GLN A 137 10.09 13.44 -4.82
CA GLN A 137 10.96 12.66 -5.70
C GLN A 137 12.10 13.51 -6.30
N ASN A 138 11.78 14.72 -6.75
CA ASN A 138 12.78 15.66 -7.26
C ASN A 138 13.79 16.06 -6.17
N LYS A 139 13.34 16.24 -4.92
CA LYS A 139 14.21 16.45 -3.76
C LYS A 139 15.14 15.26 -3.53
N LEU A 140 14.64 14.02 -3.52
CA LEU A 140 15.47 12.81 -3.37
C LEU A 140 16.55 12.67 -4.45
N SER A 141 16.18 12.87 -5.73
CA SER A 141 17.10 12.64 -6.86
C SER A 141 18.26 13.66 -6.92
N ILE A 142 18.04 14.90 -6.48
CA ILE A 142 19.07 15.94 -6.38
C ILE A 142 20.19 15.52 -5.42
N PHE A 143 19.87 14.86 -4.31
CA PHE A 143 20.86 14.55 -3.26
C PHE A 143 21.72 13.31 -3.52
N LYS A 144 21.49 12.56 -4.62
CA LYS A 144 22.23 11.32 -4.97
C LYS A 144 22.52 10.42 -3.76
N THR A 145 21.47 10.11 -3.01
CA THR A 145 21.55 9.23 -1.85
C THR A 145 21.89 7.79 -2.22
N THR A 146 22.64 7.13 -1.34
CA THR A 146 22.89 5.68 -1.32
C THR A 146 22.36 5.01 -0.05
N ASP A 147 21.65 5.75 0.80
CA ASP A 147 21.12 5.24 2.07
C ASP A 147 19.79 4.47 1.88
N SER A 148 19.59 3.43 2.70
CA SER A 148 18.43 2.54 2.56
C SER A 148 17.08 3.18 2.89
N VAL A 149 17.04 4.30 3.61
CA VAL A 149 15.78 5.01 3.91
C VAL A 149 15.35 5.78 2.68
N SER A 150 16.24 6.59 2.11
CA SER A 150 15.94 7.40 0.94
C SER A 150 15.69 6.56 -0.32
N ILE A 151 16.40 5.43 -0.51
CA ILE A 151 16.10 4.47 -1.59
C ILE A 151 14.69 3.89 -1.42
N ALA A 152 14.34 3.43 -0.21
CA ALA A 152 13.00 2.90 0.08
C ALA A 152 11.92 3.98 -0.11
N GLN A 153 12.18 5.24 0.27
CA GLN A 153 11.26 6.35 0.05
C GLN A 153 11.04 6.67 -1.43
N GLY A 154 12.06 6.59 -2.28
CA GLY A 154 11.87 6.68 -3.74
C GLY A 154 10.88 5.63 -4.24
N VAL A 155 11.11 4.37 -3.89
CA VAL A 155 10.24 3.23 -4.22
C VAL A 155 8.81 3.38 -3.65
N TYR A 156 8.66 3.91 -2.43
CA TYR A 156 7.33 4.24 -1.88
C TYR A 156 6.64 5.33 -2.67
N THR A 157 7.33 6.42 -3.04
CA THR A 157 6.71 7.51 -3.82
C THR A 157 6.20 7.06 -5.19
N GLU A 158 6.86 6.08 -5.84
CA GLU A 158 6.39 5.49 -7.09
C GLU A 158 5.06 4.72 -6.87
N THR A 159 4.99 3.87 -5.84
CA THR A 159 3.73 3.18 -5.47
C THR A 159 2.61 4.17 -5.12
N LEU A 160 2.92 5.23 -4.36
CA LEU A 160 1.93 6.25 -3.98
C LEU A 160 1.39 7.00 -5.21
N LEU A 161 2.26 7.36 -6.16
CA LEU A 161 1.83 7.98 -7.43
C LEU A 161 0.99 7.03 -8.28
N GLU A 162 1.36 5.76 -8.38
CA GLU A 162 0.54 4.78 -9.11
C GLU A 162 -0.85 4.65 -8.45
N GLY A 163 -0.90 4.62 -7.11
CA GLY A 163 -2.14 4.48 -6.33
C GLY A 163 -3.06 5.70 -6.38
N ILE A 164 -2.52 6.92 -6.50
CA ILE A 164 -3.32 8.14 -6.68
C ILE A 164 -3.82 8.27 -8.11
N ASN A 165 -2.97 8.01 -9.10
CA ASN A 165 -3.30 8.24 -10.51
C ASN A 165 -4.20 7.13 -11.10
N SER A 166 -4.27 5.96 -10.46
CA SER A 166 -5.04 4.81 -10.96
C SER A 166 -6.31 4.57 -10.14
N LYS A 167 -7.48 4.56 -10.80
CA LYS A 167 -8.69 3.95 -10.21
C LYS A 167 -8.50 2.43 -10.18
N LYS A 168 -7.98 1.94 -9.04
CA LYS A 168 -7.33 0.62 -8.86
C LYS A 168 -5.93 0.65 -9.48
N LEU A 169 -4.88 0.32 -8.70
CA LEU A 169 -3.56 0.05 -9.25
C LEU A 169 -3.79 -0.97 -10.35
N ILE A 170 -3.31 -0.67 -11.56
CA ILE A 170 -3.68 -1.49 -12.70
C ILE A 170 -3.19 -2.89 -12.36
N ASN A 171 -4.07 -3.89 -12.53
CA ASN A 171 -3.61 -5.27 -12.72
C ASN A 171 -2.88 -5.26 -14.07
N SER A 172 -1.71 -4.65 -14.09
CA SER A 172 -0.55 -5.08 -14.83
C SER A 172 -0.38 -6.51 -14.39
N VAL A 173 -1.09 -7.39 -15.11
CA VAL A 173 -0.53 -8.65 -15.53
C VAL A 173 0.73 -8.25 -16.29
N VAL A 174 1.79 -7.95 -15.52
CA VAL A 174 3.16 -8.06 -15.95
C VAL A 174 3.21 -9.50 -16.38
N THR A 175 2.97 -9.76 -17.67
CA THR A 175 3.07 -11.09 -18.26
C THR A 175 4.49 -11.51 -17.91
N PRO A 176 4.69 -12.43 -16.96
CA PRO A 176 6.00 -12.52 -16.36
C PRO A 176 7.01 -12.95 -17.42
N PHE A 177 8.24 -12.45 -17.33
CA PHE A 177 9.34 -13.11 -18.03
C PHE A 177 9.57 -14.53 -17.47
N ALA A 178 9.03 -14.82 -16.28
CA ALA A 178 8.87 -16.16 -15.74
C ALA A 178 7.91 -17.05 -16.56
N VAL A 179 8.25 -18.34 -16.63
CA VAL A 179 7.50 -19.32 -17.42
C VAL A 179 6.38 -19.94 -16.57
N ILE A 180 5.16 -20.02 -17.11
CA ILE A 180 4.07 -20.79 -16.48
C ILE A 180 4.51 -22.26 -16.37
N SER A 181 4.48 -22.77 -15.15
CA SER A 181 4.97 -24.09 -14.78
C SER A 181 4.03 -24.73 -13.77
N SER A 182 4.32 -25.95 -13.33
CA SER A 182 3.57 -26.57 -12.24
C SER A 182 4.46 -27.35 -11.29
N VAL A 183 4.02 -27.42 -10.05
CA VAL A 183 4.56 -28.31 -9.02
C VAL A 183 3.49 -29.34 -8.65
N LYS A 184 3.87 -30.34 -7.85
CA LYS A 184 2.96 -31.40 -7.40
C LYS A 184 2.71 -31.32 -5.90
N THR A 185 1.47 -31.58 -5.51
CA THR A 185 1.11 -31.92 -4.13
C THR A 185 1.64 -33.32 -3.76
N PRO A 186 1.71 -33.68 -2.47
CA PRO A 186 1.97 -35.06 -2.04
C PRO A 186 1.05 -36.12 -2.66
N LYS A 187 -0.20 -35.78 -3.03
CA LYS A 187 -1.13 -36.68 -3.75
C LYS A 187 -1.02 -36.62 -5.27
N GLY A 188 -0.13 -35.79 -5.83
CA GLY A 188 0.15 -35.73 -7.27
C GLY A 188 -0.70 -34.75 -8.07
N THR A 189 -1.56 -33.96 -7.42
CA THR A 189 -2.32 -32.87 -8.06
C THR A 189 -1.37 -31.81 -8.58
N SER A 190 -1.60 -31.32 -9.81
CA SER A 190 -0.84 -30.19 -10.35
C SER A 190 -1.26 -28.89 -9.68
N VAL A 191 -0.29 -28.06 -9.32
CA VAL A 191 -0.49 -26.68 -8.86
C VAL A 191 0.28 -25.76 -9.79
N GLU A 192 -0.41 -24.79 -10.39
CA GLU A 192 0.21 -23.81 -11.29
C GLU A 192 1.15 -22.87 -10.51
N THR A 193 2.27 -22.52 -11.14
CA THR A 193 3.31 -21.65 -10.59
C THR A 193 3.97 -20.83 -11.69
N TYR A 194 4.48 -19.65 -11.35
CA TYR A 194 5.36 -18.88 -12.24
C TYR A 194 6.81 -19.22 -11.88
N LYS A 195 7.58 -19.73 -12.84
CA LYS A 195 8.94 -20.19 -12.61
C LYS A 195 9.97 -19.18 -13.10
N GLY A 196 10.81 -18.71 -12.18
CA GLY A 196 11.94 -17.84 -12.47
C GLY A 196 11.63 -16.34 -12.46
N LEU A 197 10.69 -15.89 -11.61
CA LEU A 197 10.46 -14.45 -11.40
C LEU A 197 11.77 -13.77 -10.95
N THR A 198 12.01 -12.60 -11.52
CA THR A 198 13.16 -11.72 -11.32
C THR A 198 12.74 -10.42 -10.64
N TRP A 199 13.71 -9.58 -10.23
CA TRP A 199 13.39 -8.27 -9.65
C TRP A 199 12.57 -7.37 -10.59
N SER A 200 12.82 -7.45 -11.90
CA SER A 200 12.08 -6.69 -12.91
C SER A 200 10.61 -7.09 -13.02
N ASP A 201 10.26 -8.36 -12.75
CA ASP A 201 8.86 -8.79 -12.69
C ASP A 201 8.09 -8.19 -11.50
N HIS A 202 8.82 -7.75 -10.46
CA HIS A 202 8.27 -7.04 -9.29
C HIS A 202 8.42 -5.51 -9.40
N GLY A 203 8.90 -4.98 -10.53
CA GLY A 203 9.16 -3.54 -10.71
C GLY A 203 10.30 -3.00 -9.85
N LEU A 204 11.24 -3.85 -9.41
CA LEU A 204 12.32 -3.50 -8.49
C LEU A 204 13.71 -3.84 -9.05
N THR A 205 14.73 -3.30 -8.39
CA THR A 205 16.13 -3.76 -8.44
C THR A 205 16.50 -4.52 -7.15
N ALA A 206 17.61 -5.26 -7.19
CA ALA A 206 18.14 -5.92 -5.99
C ALA A 206 18.53 -4.94 -4.87
N SER A 207 18.99 -3.74 -5.24
CA SER A 207 19.32 -2.64 -4.31
C SER A 207 18.08 -2.12 -3.59
N GLU A 208 16.97 -1.93 -4.31
CA GLU A 208 15.71 -1.47 -3.75
C GLU A 208 15.07 -2.54 -2.86
N ALA A 209 15.04 -3.79 -3.29
CA ALA A 209 14.60 -4.91 -2.44
C ALA A 209 15.44 -5.02 -1.15
N SER A 210 16.75 -4.74 -1.22
CA SER A 210 17.63 -4.68 -0.05
C SER A 210 17.26 -3.52 0.88
N ALA A 211 17.13 -2.31 0.35
CA ALA A 211 16.74 -1.11 1.09
C ALA A 211 15.36 -1.27 1.77
N LEU A 212 14.37 -1.80 1.04
CA LEU A 212 13.05 -2.13 1.56
C LEU A 212 13.14 -3.15 2.71
N GLN A 213 14.00 -4.18 2.62
CA GLN A 213 14.12 -5.16 3.71
C GLN A 213 14.71 -4.53 4.97
N THR A 214 15.65 -3.60 4.85
CA THR A 214 16.16 -2.84 6.01
C THR A 214 15.02 -2.13 6.74
N GLN A 215 14.08 -1.52 5.99
CA GLN A 215 12.89 -0.90 6.59
C GLN A 215 11.95 -1.95 7.21
N MET A 216 11.71 -3.10 6.55
CA MET A 216 10.89 -4.19 7.08
C MET A 216 11.45 -4.77 8.40
N VAL A 217 12.76 -4.97 8.48
CA VAL A 217 13.44 -5.44 9.71
C VAL A 217 13.32 -4.40 10.83
N ALA A 218 13.42 -3.10 10.52
CA ALA A 218 13.21 -2.04 11.50
C ALA A 218 11.76 -1.99 12.01
N ALA A 219 10.77 -2.23 11.14
CA ALA A 219 9.36 -2.33 11.49
C ALA A 219 9.04 -3.55 12.39
N TYR A 220 9.76 -4.65 12.20
CA TYR A 220 9.54 -5.92 12.90
C TYR A 220 10.77 -6.39 13.71
N PRO A 221 11.20 -5.63 14.74
CA PRO A 221 12.45 -5.90 15.47
C PRO A 221 12.41 -7.18 16.32
N ASN A 222 11.22 -7.71 16.62
CA ASN A 222 11.02 -8.96 17.37
C ASN A 222 11.15 -10.21 16.47
N THR A 223 11.48 -10.04 15.19
CA THR A 223 11.59 -11.13 14.21
C THR A 223 13.04 -11.42 13.85
N THR A 224 13.31 -12.65 13.42
CA THR A 224 14.65 -13.09 13.00
C THR A 224 14.68 -13.33 11.50
N VAL A 225 15.56 -12.63 10.78
CA VAL A 225 15.82 -12.89 9.36
C VAL A 225 16.54 -14.23 9.19
N LEU A 226 15.97 -15.13 8.38
CA LEU A 226 16.50 -16.46 8.09
C LEU A 226 17.06 -16.59 6.66
N SER A 227 16.71 -15.69 5.75
CA SER A 227 17.30 -15.61 4.41
C SER A 227 17.36 -14.17 3.89
N SER A 228 18.15 -13.95 2.85
CA SER A 228 18.03 -12.76 2.02
C SER A 228 16.70 -12.73 1.27
N GLN A 229 16.40 -11.56 0.72
CA GLN A 229 15.35 -11.28 -0.27
C GLN A 229 15.39 -12.29 -1.42
N SER A 230 14.25 -12.59 -2.02
CA SER A 230 14.19 -13.37 -3.27
C SER A 230 12.92 -13.03 -4.07
N PRO A 231 13.03 -12.78 -5.39
CA PRO A 231 11.87 -12.51 -6.23
C PRO A 231 11.15 -13.79 -6.68
N SER A 232 11.81 -14.95 -6.58
CA SER A 232 11.42 -16.16 -7.35
C SER A 232 10.41 -17.07 -6.63
N TYR A 233 10.14 -16.84 -5.35
CA TYR A 233 9.15 -17.62 -4.57
C TYR A 233 8.50 -16.79 -3.47
N ASN A 234 7.27 -17.17 -3.10
CA ASN A 234 6.43 -16.52 -2.11
C ASN A 234 6.16 -17.42 -0.88
N CYS A 235 5.36 -16.92 0.06
CA CYS A 235 4.92 -17.60 1.28
C CYS A 235 4.28 -18.98 1.02
N HIS A 236 3.40 -19.08 0.02
CA HIS A 236 2.74 -20.33 -0.35
C HIS A 236 3.74 -21.37 -0.86
N SER A 237 4.59 -21.00 -1.81
CA SER A 237 5.60 -21.92 -2.36
C SER A 237 6.61 -22.35 -1.29
N TYR A 238 7.02 -21.45 -0.40
CA TYR A 238 7.88 -21.78 0.74
C TYR A 238 7.25 -22.80 1.69
N ALA A 239 5.99 -22.56 2.10
CA ALA A 239 5.32 -23.39 3.09
C ALA A 239 4.93 -24.77 2.51
N TRP A 240 4.32 -24.80 1.33
CA TRP A 240 3.64 -25.99 0.78
C TRP A 240 4.48 -26.80 -0.20
N TYR A 241 5.49 -26.19 -0.85
CA TYR A 241 6.31 -26.86 -1.87
C TYR A 241 7.78 -27.03 -1.47
N SER A 242 8.52 -25.94 -1.27
CA SER A 242 9.97 -26.02 -1.07
C SER A 242 10.53 -24.87 -0.22
N GLN A 243 11.20 -25.25 0.87
CA GLN A 243 11.94 -24.35 1.76
C GLN A 243 13.36 -24.06 1.26
N SER A 244 13.75 -24.54 0.07
CA SER A 244 15.09 -24.30 -0.48
C SER A 244 15.30 -22.83 -0.82
N SER A 245 16.49 -22.29 -0.55
CA SER A 245 16.91 -20.96 -1.04
C SER A 245 16.97 -20.89 -2.57
N SER A 246 17.05 -22.04 -3.25
CA SER A 246 16.96 -22.18 -4.72
C SER A 246 15.54 -22.44 -5.24
N ASN A 247 14.50 -22.27 -4.41
CA ASN A 247 13.12 -22.38 -4.87
C ASN A 247 12.84 -21.31 -5.94
N ALA A 248 12.56 -21.75 -7.17
CA ALA A 248 12.34 -20.89 -8.33
C ALA A 248 10.85 -20.74 -8.69
N HIS A 249 9.93 -21.24 -7.86
CA HIS A 249 8.50 -21.28 -8.16
C HIS A 249 7.72 -20.31 -7.27
N TRP A 250 6.95 -19.42 -7.90
CA TRP A 250 5.97 -18.54 -7.24
C TRP A 250 4.57 -19.15 -7.38
N MET A 251 3.80 -19.21 -6.28
CA MET A 251 2.55 -19.97 -6.21
C MET A 251 1.40 -19.08 -5.75
N ASN A 252 0.54 -18.62 -6.67
CA ASN A 252 -0.58 -17.73 -6.32
C ASN A 252 -1.71 -18.41 -5.53
N SER A 253 -1.77 -19.75 -5.49
CA SER A 253 -2.73 -20.47 -4.65
C SER A 253 -2.16 -21.81 -4.19
N ALA A 254 -2.18 -22.04 -2.88
CA ALA A 254 -1.88 -23.34 -2.27
C ALA A 254 -3.12 -24.23 -2.08
N SER A 255 -4.29 -23.82 -2.59
CA SER A 255 -5.59 -24.48 -2.32
C SER A 255 -5.59 -25.99 -2.57
N SER A 256 -4.99 -26.47 -3.66
CA SER A 256 -4.92 -27.90 -3.99
C SER A 256 -4.27 -28.76 -2.90
N TYR A 257 -3.26 -28.25 -2.18
CA TYR A 257 -2.62 -28.98 -1.07
C TYR A 257 -3.58 -29.24 0.10
N ARG A 258 -4.62 -28.41 0.24
CA ARG A 258 -5.63 -28.49 1.29
C ARG A 258 -6.87 -29.28 0.87
N THR A 259 -7.18 -29.31 -0.42
CA THR A 259 -8.42 -29.90 -0.94
C THR A 259 -8.26 -31.32 -1.51
N ASP A 260 -7.05 -31.73 -1.89
CA ASP A 260 -6.81 -33.06 -2.49
C ASP A 260 -6.49 -34.18 -1.48
N GLY A 261 -6.51 -33.87 -0.18
CA GLY A 261 -6.18 -34.81 0.88
C GLY A 261 -4.67 -35.07 1.07
N SER A 262 -3.80 -34.19 0.56
CA SER A 262 -2.38 -34.18 0.90
C SER A 262 -2.11 -33.75 2.35
N TYR A 263 -2.97 -32.90 2.90
CA TYR A 263 -2.91 -32.43 4.28
C TYR A 263 -4.31 -32.45 4.91
N THR A 264 -4.37 -32.49 6.24
CA THR A 264 -5.60 -32.51 7.04
C THR A 264 -5.67 -31.30 7.97
N SER A 265 -6.80 -30.59 7.96
CA SER A 265 -7.02 -29.46 8.87
C SER A 265 -7.12 -29.95 10.33
N GLY A 266 -6.49 -29.26 11.27
CA GLY A 266 -6.57 -29.61 12.69
C GLY A 266 -5.99 -28.56 13.62
N ILE A 267 -5.61 -29.00 14.82
CA ILE A 267 -4.90 -28.17 15.80
C ILE A 267 -3.45 -27.97 15.33
N ALA A 268 -2.88 -26.80 15.62
CA ALA A 268 -1.48 -26.48 15.37
C ALA A 268 -0.53 -27.50 16.02
N ARG A 269 0.52 -27.88 15.29
CA ARG A 269 1.67 -28.67 15.76
C ARG A 269 2.94 -28.08 15.15
N VAL A 270 4.10 -28.32 15.76
CA VAL A 270 5.38 -28.01 15.12
C VAL A 270 5.48 -28.80 13.82
N GLY A 271 5.73 -28.12 12.70
CA GLY A 271 5.71 -28.66 11.34
C GLY A 271 4.40 -28.43 10.57
N SER A 272 3.29 -28.07 11.23
CA SER A 272 2.02 -27.77 10.53
C SER A 272 2.20 -26.62 9.55
N LYS A 273 1.47 -26.66 8.44
CA LYS A 273 1.32 -25.52 7.54
C LYS A 273 0.22 -24.62 8.09
N ILE A 274 0.51 -23.34 8.26
CA ILE A 274 -0.47 -22.32 8.62
C ILE A 274 -0.91 -21.58 7.37
N ASP A 275 -2.21 -21.34 7.24
CA ASP A 275 -2.83 -20.53 6.20
C ASP A 275 -3.68 -19.43 6.87
N TYR A 276 -3.42 -18.17 6.53
CA TYR A 276 -4.00 -16.98 7.17
C TYR A 276 -5.32 -16.52 6.52
N GLY A 277 -5.94 -17.35 5.69
CA GLY A 277 -7.22 -17.07 5.04
C GLY A 277 -7.20 -15.76 4.25
N ALA A 278 -7.94 -14.76 4.73
CA ALA A 278 -8.02 -13.43 4.12
C ALA A 278 -6.68 -12.69 4.04
N GLY A 279 -5.68 -13.04 4.86
CA GLY A 279 -4.34 -12.47 4.81
C GLY A 279 -3.48 -12.93 3.63
N ASP A 280 -3.96 -13.87 2.81
CA ASP A 280 -3.26 -14.45 1.64
C ASP A 280 -1.80 -14.87 1.93
N HIS A 281 -1.61 -15.50 3.09
CA HIS A 281 -0.30 -15.83 3.63
C HIS A 281 -0.22 -17.29 4.08
N SER A 282 0.98 -17.86 3.99
CA SER A 282 1.29 -19.21 4.46
C SER A 282 2.65 -19.29 5.13
N GLY A 283 2.75 -20.18 6.11
CA GLY A 283 4.01 -20.45 6.81
C GLY A 283 4.07 -21.87 7.36
N ILE A 284 5.12 -22.13 8.14
CA ILE A 284 5.36 -23.40 8.83
C ILE A 284 5.50 -23.10 10.32
N VAL A 285 4.66 -23.72 11.15
CA VAL A 285 4.74 -23.58 12.61
C VAL A 285 6.04 -24.19 13.11
N THR A 286 6.82 -23.44 13.89
CA THR A 286 8.10 -23.90 14.45
C THR A 286 8.14 -23.98 15.96
N PHE A 287 7.24 -23.28 16.65
CA PHE A 287 7.10 -23.35 18.10
C PHE A 287 5.62 -23.26 18.49
N ILE A 288 5.28 -23.91 19.61
CA ILE A 288 3.99 -23.78 20.29
C ILE A 288 4.27 -23.79 21.79
N GLY A 289 4.00 -22.67 22.46
CA GLY A 289 4.11 -22.51 23.90
C GLY A 289 2.96 -23.18 24.69
N GLN A 290 3.03 -23.06 26.01
CA GLN A 290 2.09 -23.70 26.94
C GLN A 290 0.74 -22.97 27.01
N GLY A 291 -0.01 -23.03 25.92
CA GLY A 291 -1.35 -22.47 25.80
C GLY A 291 -2.02 -22.80 24.48
N GLY A 292 -1.24 -22.96 23.40
CA GLY A 292 -1.78 -23.17 22.05
C GLY A 292 -2.60 -21.99 21.53
N THR A 293 -2.51 -20.83 22.20
CA THR A 293 -3.13 -19.58 21.78
C THR A 293 -2.16 -18.80 20.90
N GLY A 294 -2.67 -17.79 20.19
CA GLY A 294 -1.88 -17.07 19.18
C GLY A 294 -0.54 -16.52 19.68
N GLN A 295 -0.52 -15.93 20.89
CA GLN A 295 0.71 -15.35 21.45
C GLN A 295 1.85 -16.37 21.67
N ASP A 296 1.53 -17.67 21.66
CA ASP A 296 2.48 -18.77 21.87
C ASP A 296 2.98 -19.44 20.58
N ILE A 297 2.61 -18.96 19.38
CA ILE A 297 2.92 -19.64 18.10
C ILE A 297 3.95 -18.85 17.28
N ASP A 298 5.14 -19.43 17.09
CA ASP A 298 6.12 -18.94 16.12
C ASP A 298 6.02 -19.68 14.79
N VAL A 299 6.20 -18.92 13.72
CA VAL A 299 6.08 -19.34 12.33
C VAL A 299 7.35 -18.96 11.57
N LYS A 300 7.78 -19.84 10.66
CA LYS A 300 8.71 -19.49 9.58
C LYS A 300 7.93 -19.27 8.30
N SER A 301 8.12 -18.12 7.67
CA SER A 301 7.46 -17.79 6.40
C SER A 301 8.30 -16.83 5.55
N LYS A 302 8.11 -16.89 4.23
CA LYS A 302 8.64 -15.93 3.25
C LYS A 302 7.72 -14.71 3.23
N TRP A 303 8.27 -13.50 3.34
CA TRP A 303 7.46 -12.28 3.34
C TRP A 303 7.52 -11.57 1.97
N GLY A 304 6.54 -11.75 1.08
CA GLY A 304 6.46 -11.03 -0.21
C GLY A 304 7.77 -11.09 -1.01
N ILE A 305 8.34 -9.91 -1.32
CA ILE A 305 9.65 -9.76 -1.99
C ILE A 305 10.86 -9.96 -1.04
N TYR A 306 10.65 -9.84 0.27
CA TYR A 306 11.66 -9.94 1.33
C TYR A 306 12.18 -11.37 1.54
N GLY A 307 13.01 -11.57 2.56
CA GLY A 307 13.50 -12.89 2.96
C GLY A 307 12.46 -13.75 3.68
N VAL A 308 12.94 -14.88 4.19
CA VAL A 308 12.23 -15.72 5.15
C VAL A 308 12.49 -15.18 6.56
N PHE A 309 11.44 -15.08 7.37
CA PHE A 309 11.48 -14.62 8.75
C PHE A 309 11.01 -15.72 9.70
N SER A 310 11.63 -15.78 10.88
CA SER A 310 11.03 -16.39 12.08
C SER A 310 10.31 -15.28 12.84
N HIS A 311 9.03 -15.45 13.09
CA HIS A 311 8.20 -14.44 13.72
C HIS A 311 7.07 -15.07 14.55
N ASN A 312 6.58 -14.36 15.56
CA ASN A 312 5.29 -14.70 16.16
C ASN A 312 4.19 -14.56 15.10
N PHE A 313 3.19 -15.45 15.10
CA PHE A 313 2.14 -15.44 14.08
C PHE A 313 1.37 -14.09 13.99
N ALA A 314 1.27 -13.33 15.09
CA ALA A 314 0.61 -12.03 15.14
C ALA A 314 1.55 -10.85 14.84
N ASP A 315 2.87 -11.02 14.93
CA ASP A 315 3.84 -9.98 14.60
C ASP A 315 4.36 -10.13 13.16
N CYS A 316 3.46 -9.99 12.19
CA CYS A 316 3.80 -10.05 10.77
C CYS A 316 2.88 -9.17 9.90
N PRO A 317 3.29 -8.77 8.68
CA PRO A 317 2.54 -7.85 7.82
C PRO A 317 1.08 -8.25 7.50
N TYR A 318 0.75 -9.54 7.63
CA TYR A 318 -0.53 -10.13 7.21
C TYR A 318 -1.65 -10.04 8.24
N THR A 319 -1.40 -9.36 9.36
CA THR A 319 -2.31 -9.24 10.52
C THR A 319 -2.72 -7.80 10.80
N MET A 320 -2.64 -6.90 9.79
CA MET A 320 -3.09 -5.50 9.85
C MET A 320 -4.62 -5.30 9.95
N GLY A 321 -5.41 -6.37 10.03
CA GLY A 321 -6.88 -6.32 10.05
C GLY A 321 -7.48 -7.67 10.47
N ASN A 322 -8.73 -7.96 10.11
CA ASN A 322 -9.36 -9.24 10.44
C ASN A 322 -8.71 -10.41 9.66
N TYR A 323 -7.94 -11.25 10.35
CA TYR A 323 -7.35 -12.49 9.82
C TYR A 323 -7.93 -13.73 10.52
N SER A 324 -7.79 -14.89 9.88
CA SER A 324 -8.16 -16.18 10.47
C SER A 324 -7.14 -17.25 10.08
N CYS A 325 -6.65 -18.01 11.05
CA CYS A 325 -5.60 -18.99 10.82
C CYS A 325 -6.18 -20.41 10.83
N THR A 326 -5.84 -21.20 9.81
CA THR A 326 -6.09 -22.64 9.77
C THR A 326 -4.77 -23.40 9.74
N PHE A 327 -4.70 -24.54 10.44
CA PHE A 327 -3.50 -25.35 10.54
C PHE A 327 -3.70 -26.70 9.86
N TRP A 328 -2.68 -27.14 9.13
CA TRP A 328 -2.74 -28.29 8.24
C TRP A 328 -1.57 -29.24 8.52
N ASN A 329 -1.89 -30.52 8.70
CA ASN A 329 -0.99 -31.60 9.12
C ASN A 329 -0.95 -32.71 8.08
#